data_AF-A0AAV8W4Q4-F1
#
_entry.id   AF-A0AAV8W4Q4-F1
#
_cell.length_a   1.000
_cell.length_b   1.000
_cell.length_c   1.000
_cell.angle_alpha   90.00
_cell.angle_beta   90.00
_cell.angle_gamma   90.00
#
_symmetry.space_group_name_H-M   'P 1'
#
loop_
_entity.id
_entity.type
_entity.pdbx_description
1 polymer ?
#
loop_
_entity_poly.entity_id
_entity_poly.type
_entity_poly.pdbx_seq_one_letter_code
_entity_poly.pdbx_strand_id
1 'polypeptide(L)'
;MLALLLFFVCIYALLGYFLFGDYEKNLYFKTLSDSFVSMFVLLTTANFPDVMMPAYAYSKWNAIFFISYISTVLYVLMNLMLAVVYETFTGIEKDKFRKLLLHKRQACKLAFRLLVSKQSPDNVRFKQFQGLMRYYSPKTSPRDVVLIFRQLNASNTGSLTQDEFLNIYDAVTLKWRIKDPPDPWFTAAWPPLRRSDNIKRFGDANTGSGVIRLLTAWCEKLLCFVGYISVFILLLRLFKLKKRYRDIFGTLVLLSPLMWSTAVVMMVMYYFFAVIGMELFSMYNLKDCCVNTTVEDFYKYSSNSSTSGIGYYYLNNFSNLFVSGVTLFELTVVNNWFIIMDAYASVSNPYSRIYFMMFYLFTMVVLTIVVASVLEAFRFRIQYKKQTSKRDEEQMLHEEVTVDWNSLQRQVHNDAKLLEVLQMDFVVGGVVSYIGRRRRTRDVLQRHMYITEIAQWLQEAEQEELNDINSIIDEAQINARLISA
;
A
#
# COMPACT_ATOMS: atom_id res chain seq x y z
N MET A 1 18.84 -13.39 -8.02
CA MET A 1 17.75 -14.38 -7.87
C MET A 1 17.20 -14.85 -9.21
N LEU A 2 16.67 -13.98 -10.07
CA LEU A 2 16.14 -14.40 -11.38
C LEU A 2 17.17 -15.16 -12.24
N ALA A 3 18.41 -14.68 -12.29
CA ALA A 3 19.48 -15.37 -13.00
C ALA A 3 19.77 -16.78 -12.43
N LEU A 4 19.70 -16.95 -11.11
CA LEU A 4 19.87 -18.26 -10.46
C LEU A 4 18.72 -19.20 -10.84
N LEU A 5 17.49 -18.70 -10.84
CA LEU A 5 16.31 -19.45 -11.28
C LEU A 5 16.46 -19.93 -12.72
N LEU A 6 16.80 -19.01 -13.64
CA LEU A 6 17.00 -19.35 -15.06
C LEU A 6 18.16 -20.33 -15.26
N PHE A 7 19.23 -20.21 -14.48
CA PHE A 7 20.35 -21.16 -14.50
C PHE A 7 19.89 -22.59 -14.16
N PHE A 8 19.10 -22.79 -13.10
CA PHE A 8 18.55 -24.10 -12.77
C PHE A 8 17.57 -24.62 -13.83
N VAL A 9 16.72 -23.75 -14.37
CA VAL A 9 15.82 -24.12 -15.49
C VAL A 9 16.63 -24.61 -16.69
N CYS A 10 17.69 -23.90 -17.08
CA CYS A 10 18.56 -24.30 -18.19
C CYS A 10 19.27 -25.64 -17.94
N ILE A 11 19.79 -25.87 -16.74
CA ILE A 11 20.46 -27.15 -16.39
C ILE A 11 19.48 -28.31 -16.47
N TYR A 12 18.29 -28.17 -15.88
CA TYR A 12 17.28 -29.23 -15.92
C TYR A 12 16.70 -29.42 -17.31
N ALA A 13 16.61 -28.37 -18.14
CA ALA A 13 16.22 -28.50 -19.54
C ALA A 13 17.27 -29.30 -20.34
N LEU A 14 18.56 -29.01 -20.14
CA LEU A 14 19.66 -29.75 -20.76
C LEU A 14 19.65 -31.23 -20.33
N LEU A 15 19.52 -31.49 -19.02
CA LEU A 15 19.45 -32.86 -18.49
C LEU A 15 18.20 -33.59 -19.00
N GLY A 16 17.05 -32.91 -19.06
CA GLY A 16 15.80 -33.46 -19.58
C GLY A 16 15.91 -33.85 -21.05
N TYR A 17 16.57 -33.02 -21.86
CA TYR A 17 16.86 -33.33 -23.27
C TYR A 17 17.70 -34.61 -23.40
N PHE A 18 18.81 -34.74 -22.65
CA PHE A 18 19.66 -35.93 -22.72
C PHE A 18 19.02 -37.20 -22.13
N LEU A 19 18.15 -37.08 -21.13
CA LEU A 19 17.49 -38.22 -20.50
C LEU A 19 16.26 -38.69 -21.27
N PHE A 20 15.51 -37.77 -21.88
CA PHE A 20 14.18 -38.05 -22.43
C PHE A 20 14.02 -37.80 -23.94
N GLY A 21 15.06 -37.30 -24.61
CA GLY A 21 15.02 -36.95 -26.03
C GLY A 21 14.85 -38.13 -26.98
N ASP A 22 15.36 -39.30 -26.60
CA ASP A 22 15.32 -40.52 -27.43
C ASP A 22 13.96 -41.24 -27.41
N TYR A 23 13.02 -40.82 -26.55
CA TYR A 23 11.71 -41.45 -26.46
C TYR A 23 10.75 -40.92 -27.54
N GLU A 24 10.36 -41.77 -28.48
CA GLU A 24 9.51 -41.40 -29.63
C GLU A 24 8.18 -40.73 -29.24
N LYS A 25 7.56 -41.17 -28.13
CA LYS A 25 6.27 -40.67 -27.62
C LYS A 25 6.37 -39.37 -26.84
N ASN A 26 7.57 -38.87 -26.54
CA ASN A 26 7.76 -37.65 -25.75
C ASN A 26 7.83 -36.45 -26.70
N LEU A 27 6.83 -35.58 -26.67
CA LEU A 27 6.84 -34.33 -27.42
C LEU A 27 7.56 -33.19 -26.67
N TYR A 28 7.66 -33.28 -25.33
CA TYR A 28 8.17 -32.21 -24.47
C TYR A 28 9.69 -32.03 -24.50
N PHE A 29 10.46 -33.09 -24.78
CA PHE A 29 11.92 -33.08 -24.67
C PHE A 29 12.64 -33.39 -26.00
N LYS A 30 11.95 -33.28 -27.14
CA LYS A 30 12.52 -33.63 -28.46
C LYS A 30 13.66 -32.72 -28.89
N THR A 31 13.52 -31.43 -28.63
CA THR A 31 14.56 -30.43 -28.93
C THR A 31 14.98 -29.72 -27.66
N LEU A 32 16.17 -29.12 -27.69
CA LEU A 32 16.65 -28.30 -26.58
C LEU A 32 15.69 -27.13 -26.28
N SER A 33 15.10 -26.54 -27.33
CA SER A 33 14.11 -25.47 -27.18
C SER A 33 12.84 -25.97 -26.50
N ASP A 34 12.29 -27.11 -26.93
CA ASP A 34 11.07 -27.67 -26.33
C ASP A 34 11.30 -28.09 -24.88
N SER A 35 12.50 -28.60 -24.59
CA SER A 35 12.92 -28.97 -23.23
C SER A 35 13.00 -27.74 -22.32
N PHE A 36 13.56 -26.63 -22.83
CA PHE A 36 13.59 -25.37 -22.10
C PHE A 36 12.19 -24.81 -21.85
N VAL A 37 11.33 -24.78 -22.87
CA VAL A 37 9.94 -24.31 -22.74
C VAL A 37 9.17 -25.18 -21.74
N SER A 38 9.28 -26.50 -21.85
CA SER A 38 8.60 -27.45 -20.95
C SER A 38 9.03 -27.28 -19.50
N MET A 39 10.32 -27.06 -19.24
CA MET A 39 10.83 -26.79 -17.89
C MET A 39 10.43 -25.42 -17.37
N PHE A 40 10.42 -24.41 -18.24
CA PHE A 40 9.96 -23.08 -17.89
C PHE A 40 8.46 -23.07 -17.56
N VAL A 41 7.63 -23.86 -18.25
CA VAL A 41 6.21 -24.01 -17.89
C VAL A 41 6.07 -24.83 -16.60
N LEU A 42 6.91 -25.84 -16.39
CA LEU A 42 6.90 -26.65 -15.16
C LEU A 42 7.31 -25.84 -13.92
N LEU A 43 8.11 -24.78 -14.08
CA LEU A 43 8.40 -23.80 -13.03
C LEU A 43 7.12 -23.28 -12.37
N THR A 44 6.06 -23.12 -13.17
CA THR A 44 4.77 -22.59 -12.75
C THR A 44 3.78 -23.69 -12.40
N THR A 45 4.18 -24.96 -12.49
CA THR A 45 3.35 -26.16 -12.30
C THR A 45 2.12 -26.25 -13.22
N ALA A 46 2.07 -25.47 -14.30
CA ALA A 46 0.88 -25.39 -15.16
C ALA A 46 0.70 -26.63 -16.05
N ASN A 47 1.78 -27.34 -16.36
CA ASN A 47 1.79 -28.56 -17.18
C ASN A 47 2.08 -29.83 -16.36
N PHE A 48 1.98 -29.77 -15.03
CA PHE A 48 2.10 -30.94 -14.16
C PHE A 48 0.70 -31.51 -13.89
N PRO A 49 0.45 -32.82 -14.08
CA PRO A 49 1.41 -33.92 -14.27
C PRO A 49 1.80 -34.22 -15.73
N ASP A 50 1.18 -33.57 -16.72
CA ASP A 50 1.23 -33.98 -18.14
C ASP A 50 2.64 -34.07 -18.74
N VAL A 51 3.55 -33.17 -18.37
CA VAL A 51 4.96 -33.18 -18.84
C VAL A 51 5.74 -34.41 -18.37
N MET A 52 5.36 -34.98 -17.22
CA MET A 52 6.02 -36.14 -16.60
C MET A 52 5.47 -37.47 -17.14
N MET A 53 4.19 -37.51 -17.51
CA MET A 53 3.47 -38.76 -17.78
C MET A 53 4.13 -39.66 -18.84
N PRO A 54 4.61 -39.15 -19.98
CA PRO A 54 5.27 -40.00 -20.98
C PRO A 54 6.55 -40.68 -20.48
N ALA A 55 7.40 -39.95 -19.75
CA ALA A 55 8.61 -40.50 -19.15
C ALA A 55 8.31 -41.47 -18.00
N TYR A 56 7.28 -41.19 -17.21
CA TYR A 56 6.84 -42.02 -16.10
C TYR A 56 6.23 -43.36 -16.56
N ALA A 57 5.53 -43.35 -17.70
CA ALA A 57 4.98 -44.55 -18.30
C ALA A 57 6.07 -45.52 -18.78
N TYR A 58 7.24 -45.01 -19.21
CA TYR A 58 8.38 -45.84 -19.58
C TYR A 58 9.08 -46.46 -18.36
N SER A 59 9.38 -45.63 -17.35
CA SER A 59 9.97 -46.09 -16.08
C SER A 59 9.48 -45.23 -14.93
N LYS A 60 8.99 -45.90 -13.88
CA LYS A 60 8.51 -45.21 -12.67
C LYS A 60 9.61 -44.40 -11.97
N TRP A 61 10.87 -44.80 -12.14
CA TRP A 61 12.03 -44.10 -11.56
C TRP A 61 12.27 -42.71 -12.17
N ASN A 62 11.78 -42.47 -13.38
CA ASN A 62 11.89 -41.16 -14.03
C ASN A 62 11.12 -40.05 -13.29
N ALA A 63 10.18 -40.40 -12.41
CA ALA A 63 9.51 -39.44 -11.54
C ALA A 63 10.50 -38.69 -10.61
N ILE A 64 11.61 -39.33 -10.22
CA ILE A 64 12.62 -38.72 -9.32
C ILE A 64 13.16 -37.42 -9.92
N PHE A 65 13.36 -37.38 -11.23
CA PHE A 65 13.83 -36.18 -11.92
C PHE A 65 12.87 -35.00 -11.73
N PHE A 66 11.57 -35.18 -12.01
CA PHE A 66 10.55 -34.14 -11.86
C PHE A 66 10.32 -33.75 -10.40
N ILE A 67 10.33 -34.73 -9.49
CA ILE A 67 10.22 -34.48 -8.04
C ILE A 67 11.41 -33.65 -7.54
N SER A 68 12.63 -33.96 -8.00
CA SER A 68 13.82 -33.18 -7.64
C SER A 68 13.72 -31.74 -8.16
N TYR A 69 13.26 -31.55 -9.41
CA TYR A 69 13.07 -30.23 -9.99
C TYR A 69 12.04 -29.40 -9.23
N ILE A 70 10.86 -29.96 -8.93
CA ILE A 70 9.82 -29.27 -8.17
C ILE A 70 10.32 -28.95 -6.75
N SER A 71 11.02 -29.87 -6.10
CA SER A 71 11.58 -29.63 -4.77
C SER A 71 12.57 -28.46 -4.76
N THR A 72 13.56 -28.48 -5.66
CA THR A 72 14.60 -27.45 -5.72
C THR A 72 14.08 -26.12 -6.25
N VAL A 73 13.34 -26.12 -7.36
CA VAL A 73 12.98 -24.87 -8.05
C VAL A 73 11.72 -24.25 -7.46
N LEU A 74 10.65 -25.02 -7.24
CA LEU A 74 9.40 -24.49 -6.69
C LEU A 74 9.52 -24.24 -5.18
N TYR A 75 9.84 -25.25 -4.38
CA TYR A 75 9.79 -25.11 -2.92
C TYR A 75 11.00 -24.39 -2.32
N VAL A 76 12.20 -24.54 -2.88
CA VAL A 76 13.38 -23.82 -2.37
C VAL A 76 13.52 -22.46 -3.07
N LEU A 77 13.70 -22.42 -4.40
CA LEU A 77 14.04 -21.16 -5.09
C LEU A 77 12.89 -20.15 -5.13
N MET A 78 11.64 -20.53 -5.43
CA MET A 78 10.53 -19.55 -5.45
C MET A 78 10.24 -18.96 -4.07
N ASN A 79 10.27 -19.78 -3.02
CA ASN A 79 10.07 -19.31 -1.65
C ASN A 79 11.24 -18.44 -1.16
N LEU A 80 12.47 -18.78 -1.53
CA LEU A 80 13.64 -17.92 -1.26
C LEU A 80 13.52 -16.58 -2.01
N MET A 81 13.05 -16.59 -3.26
CA MET A 81 12.80 -15.36 -4.01
C MET A 81 11.76 -14.47 -3.31
N LEU A 82 10.65 -15.04 -2.83
CA LEU A 82 9.65 -14.30 -2.05
C LEU A 82 10.28 -13.68 -0.79
N ALA A 83 11.12 -14.42 -0.07
CA ALA A 83 11.78 -13.94 1.14
C ALA A 83 12.73 -12.76 0.86
N VAL A 84 13.59 -12.87 -0.17
CA VAL A 84 14.53 -11.80 -0.56
C VAL A 84 13.79 -10.55 -1.03
N VAL A 85 12.73 -10.71 -1.84
CA VAL A 85 11.89 -9.57 -2.27
C VAL A 85 11.21 -8.92 -1.07
N TYR A 86 10.73 -9.69 -0.11
CA TYR A 86 10.11 -9.16 1.10
C TYR A 86 11.11 -8.37 1.97
N GLU A 87 12.30 -8.91 2.22
CA GLU A 87 13.33 -8.23 3.02
C GLU A 87 13.79 -6.93 2.36
N THR A 88 14.05 -6.95 1.06
CA THR A 88 14.43 -5.74 0.30
C THR A 88 13.29 -4.72 0.26
N PHE A 89 12.04 -5.15 0.04
CA PHE A 89 10.88 -4.26 0.04
C PHE A 89 10.68 -3.57 1.39
N THR A 90 10.73 -4.34 2.48
CA THR A 90 10.57 -3.81 3.85
C THR A 90 11.72 -2.86 4.24
N GLY A 91 12.95 -3.17 3.84
CA GLY A 91 14.09 -2.27 3.98
C GLY A 91 13.89 -0.95 3.26
N ILE A 92 13.47 -0.99 1.99
CA ILE A 92 13.20 0.22 1.18
C ILE A 92 12.05 1.04 1.78
N GLU A 93 10.96 0.42 2.26
CA GLU A 93 9.87 1.15 2.91
C GLU A 93 10.33 1.85 4.20
N LYS A 94 11.16 1.17 5.01
CA LYS A 94 11.75 1.72 6.23
C LYS A 94 12.66 2.91 5.93
N ASP A 95 13.55 2.78 4.94
CA ASP A 95 14.44 3.86 4.51
C ASP A 95 13.68 5.06 3.94
N LYS A 96 12.63 4.81 3.16
CA LYS A 96 11.76 5.87 2.65
C LYS A 96 11.09 6.64 3.80
N PHE A 97 10.63 5.92 4.82
CA PHE A 97 10.05 6.54 6.02
C PHE A 97 11.09 7.37 6.80
N ARG A 98 12.30 6.82 7.03
CA ARG A 98 13.43 7.54 7.65
C ARG A 98 13.73 8.83 6.90
N LYS A 99 13.95 8.75 5.58
CA LYS A 99 14.27 9.92 4.74
C LYS A 99 13.18 10.99 4.79
N LEU A 100 11.90 10.58 4.71
CA LEU A 100 10.77 11.52 4.77
C LEU A 100 10.64 12.19 6.15
N LEU A 101 10.92 11.46 7.22
CA LEU A 101 10.93 11.99 8.59
C LEU A 101 12.06 13.02 8.78
N LEU A 102 13.29 12.68 8.38
CA LEU A 102 14.44 13.56 8.47
C LEU A 102 14.27 14.82 7.60
N HIS A 103 13.77 14.67 6.37
CA HIS A 103 13.49 15.80 5.48
C HIS A 103 12.47 16.78 6.09
N LYS A 104 11.39 16.27 6.71
CA LYS A 104 10.44 17.13 7.45
C LYS A 104 11.10 17.85 8.62
N ARG A 105 11.95 17.17 9.38
CA ARG A 105 12.65 17.76 10.53
C ARG A 105 13.62 18.86 10.10
N GLN A 106 14.39 18.64 9.03
CA GLN A 106 15.27 19.65 8.44
C GLN A 106 14.49 20.88 7.96
N ALA A 107 13.36 20.68 7.27
CA ALA A 107 12.49 21.78 6.86
C ALA A 107 11.99 22.59 8.06
N CYS A 108 11.61 21.94 9.17
CA CYS A 108 11.23 22.62 10.40
C CYS A 108 12.39 23.40 11.03
N LYS A 109 13.61 22.83 11.08
CA LYS A 109 14.81 23.52 11.59
C LYS A 109 15.07 24.81 10.78
N LEU A 110 15.00 24.73 9.46
CA LEU A 110 15.18 25.89 8.57
C LEU A 110 14.08 26.93 8.75
N ALA A 111 12.81 26.51 8.81
CA ALA A 111 11.69 27.40 9.07
C ALA A 111 11.82 28.09 10.44
N PHE A 112 12.25 27.37 11.47
CA PHE A 112 12.50 27.92 12.79
C PHE A 112 13.57 29.03 12.74
N ARG A 113 14.72 28.76 12.12
CA ARG A 113 15.80 29.76 11.94
C ARG A 113 15.33 31.03 11.23
N LEU A 114 14.39 30.93 10.29
CA LEU A 114 13.84 32.08 9.57
C LEU A 114 12.76 32.84 10.35
N LEU A 115 12.01 32.16 11.20
CA LEU A 115 10.91 32.76 11.97
C LEU A 115 11.41 33.55 13.18
N VAL A 116 12.57 33.19 13.70
CA VAL A 116 13.13 33.79 14.89
C VAL A 116 13.64 35.22 14.63
N SER A 117 13.48 36.09 15.63
CA SER A 117 14.00 37.47 15.61
C SER A 117 15.44 37.51 16.11
N LYS A 118 16.24 38.46 15.60
CA LYS A 118 17.59 38.76 16.11
C LYS A 118 17.64 39.01 17.61
N GLN A 119 16.55 39.51 18.20
CA GLN A 119 16.45 39.80 19.64
C GLN A 119 16.23 38.56 20.51
N SER A 120 15.75 37.44 19.94
CA SER A 120 15.37 36.24 20.68
C SER A 120 15.66 34.97 19.87
N PRO A 121 16.94 34.62 19.64
CA PRO A 121 17.39 33.59 18.68
C PRO A 121 16.88 32.17 18.95
N ASP A 122 16.41 31.91 20.16
CA ASP A 122 16.05 30.55 20.58
C ASP A 122 14.53 30.33 20.68
N ASN A 123 13.72 31.37 20.46
CA ASN A 123 12.29 31.36 20.79
C ASN A 123 11.42 32.00 19.71
N VAL A 124 10.35 31.29 19.31
CA VAL A 124 9.30 31.79 18.40
C VAL A 124 8.09 32.26 19.21
N ARG A 125 7.71 33.53 19.06
CA ARG A 125 6.52 34.12 19.70
C ARG A 125 5.26 33.84 18.91
N PHE A 126 4.10 33.94 19.57
CA PHE A 126 2.80 33.70 18.95
C PHE A 126 2.55 34.55 17.68
N LYS A 127 2.98 35.81 17.65
CA LYS A 127 2.81 36.69 16.47
C LYS A 127 3.52 36.14 15.22
N GLN A 128 4.73 35.60 15.38
CA GLN A 128 5.49 34.98 14.29
C GLN A 128 4.81 33.69 13.83
N PHE A 129 4.36 32.87 14.79
CA PHE A 129 3.63 31.63 14.50
C PHE A 129 2.29 31.87 13.80
N GLN A 130 1.52 32.87 14.22
CA GLN A 130 0.27 33.29 13.57
C GLN A 130 0.54 33.72 12.12
N GLY A 131 1.62 34.45 11.87
CA GLY A 131 2.08 34.83 10.54
C GLY A 131 2.37 33.61 9.66
N LEU A 132 3.09 32.61 10.18
CA LEU A 132 3.35 31.34 9.50
C LEU A 132 2.03 30.63 9.13
N MET A 133 1.14 30.47 10.12
CA MET A 133 -0.11 29.71 9.94
C MET A 133 -1.06 30.35 8.92
N ARG A 134 -1.05 31.68 8.80
CA ARG A 134 -1.83 32.41 7.79
C ARG A 134 -1.49 31.98 6.36
N TYR A 135 -0.24 31.63 6.08
CA TYR A 135 0.20 31.17 4.76
C TYR A 135 0.24 29.65 4.64
N TYR A 136 0.71 28.96 5.68
CA TYR A 136 0.86 27.50 5.67
C TYR A 136 -0.49 26.78 5.63
N SER A 137 -1.49 27.28 6.37
CA SER A 137 -2.83 26.71 6.42
C SER A 137 -3.89 27.81 6.50
N PRO A 138 -4.24 28.47 5.38
CA PRO A 138 -5.15 29.62 5.40
C PRO A 138 -6.58 29.27 5.81
N LYS A 139 -6.96 27.97 5.77
CA LYS A 139 -8.30 27.49 6.11
C LYS A 139 -8.49 27.22 7.61
N THR A 140 -7.44 27.24 8.43
CA THR A 140 -7.58 26.99 9.88
C THR A 140 -8.17 28.20 10.58
N SER A 141 -9.12 27.95 11.48
CA SER A 141 -9.73 29.00 12.28
C SER A 141 -8.71 29.63 13.25
N PRO A 142 -8.86 30.93 13.59
CA PRO A 142 -7.96 31.60 14.53
C PRO A 142 -7.95 30.91 15.91
N ARG A 143 -9.10 30.38 16.35
CA ARG A 143 -9.20 29.52 17.55
C ARG A 143 -8.28 28.31 17.45
N ASP A 144 -8.36 27.55 16.36
CA ASP A 144 -7.58 26.33 16.20
C ASP A 144 -6.07 26.65 16.09
N VAL A 145 -5.69 27.80 15.52
CA VAL A 145 -4.28 28.26 15.50
C VAL A 145 -3.75 28.51 16.92
N VAL A 146 -4.55 29.10 17.81
CA VAL A 146 -4.19 29.28 19.22
C VAL A 146 -4.05 27.93 19.93
N LEU A 147 -4.97 27.00 19.68
CA LEU A 147 -4.93 25.66 20.27
C LEU A 147 -3.69 24.87 19.81
N ILE A 148 -3.34 24.96 18.53
CA ILE A 148 -2.11 24.35 17.97
C ILE A 148 -0.88 24.93 18.64
N PHE A 149 -0.80 26.27 18.78
CA PHE A 149 0.34 26.90 19.44
C PHE A 149 0.48 26.45 20.90
N ARG A 150 -0.64 26.38 21.63
CA ARG A 150 -0.64 25.95 23.03
C ARG A 150 -0.32 24.48 23.20
N GLN A 151 -0.71 23.64 22.25
CA GLN A 151 -0.32 22.24 22.20
C GLN A 151 1.19 22.06 21.99
N LEU A 152 1.82 22.91 21.19
CA LEU A 152 3.26 22.87 20.96
C LEU A 152 4.05 23.39 22.17
N ASN A 153 3.52 24.38 22.89
CA ASN A 153 4.15 25.01 24.06
C ASN A 153 4.00 24.15 25.33
N ALA A 154 4.62 22.97 25.35
CA ALA A 154 4.65 22.08 26.51
C ALA A 154 5.35 22.71 27.72
N SER A 155 6.32 23.60 27.48
CA SER A 155 7.06 24.34 28.50
C SER A 155 6.24 25.43 29.21
N ASN A 156 5.07 25.81 28.69
CA ASN A 156 4.22 26.90 29.18
C ASN A 156 4.94 28.26 29.30
N THR A 157 6.03 28.48 28.56
CA THR A 157 6.84 29.71 28.62
C THR A 157 6.24 30.89 27.84
N GLY A 158 5.28 30.60 26.95
CA GLY A 158 4.63 31.60 26.10
C GLY A 158 5.34 31.83 24.76
N SER A 159 6.42 31.09 24.52
CA SER A 159 7.17 30.98 23.27
C SER A 159 7.44 29.52 22.95
N LEU A 160 7.77 29.23 21.69
CA LEU A 160 8.15 27.89 21.24
C LEU A 160 9.67 27.79 21.10
N THR A 161 10.25 26.79 21.75
CA THR A 161 11.63 26.35 21.52
C THR A 161 11.75 25.59 20.19
N GLN A 162 12.97 25.35 19.74
CA GLN A 162 13.20 24.59 18.50
C GLN A 162 12.57 23.19 18.57
N ASP A 163 12.79 22.44 19.66
CA ASP A 163 12.31 21.07 19.80
C ASP A 163 10.78 20.99 19.86
N GLU A 164 10.13 21.95 20.51
CA GLU A 164 8.67 22.09 20.49
C GLU A 164 8.14 22.37 19.08
N PHE A 165 8.82 23.24 18.33
CA PHE A 165 8.43 23.61 16.97
C PHE A 165 8.57 22.44 15.97
N LEU A 166 9.48 21.49 16.19
CA LEU A 166 9.65 20.32 15.32
C LEU A 166 8.38 19.46 15.22
N ASN A 167 7.51 19.49 16.23
CA ASN A 167 6.26 18.75 16.26
C ASN A 167 5.09 19.46 15.53
N ILE A 168 5.34 20.57 14.84
CA ILE A 168 4.31 21.34 14.13
C ILE A 168 3.50 20.51 13.13
N TYR A 169 4.15 19.60 12.40
CA TYR A 169 3.47 18.73 11.43
C TYR A 169 2.41 17.84 12.08
N ASP A 170 2.63 17.42 13.33
CA ASP A 170 1.69 16.56 14.05
C ASP A 170 0.56 17.39 14.65
N ALA A 171 0.88 18.55 15.21
CA ALA A 171 -0.09 19.44 15.85
C ALA A 171 -1.09 20.03 14.84
N VAL A 172 -0.66 20.39 13.62
CA VAL A 172 -1.56 20.94 12.59
C VAL A 172 -2.59 19.91 12.09
N THR A 173 -2.31 18.62 12.23
CA THR A 173 -3.27 17.57 11.81
C THR A 173 -4.41 17.33 12.80
N LEU A 174 -4.33 17.92 14.00
CA LEU A 174 -5.34 17.77 15.04
C LEU A 174 -6.61 18.50 14.66
N LYS A 175 -7.75 17.85 14.87
CA LYS A 175 -9.07 18.47 14.78
C LYS A 175 -9.59 18.74 16.17
N TRP A 176 -9.76 20.01 16.50
CA TRP A 176 -10.18 20.46 17.82
C TRP A 176 -11.68 20.36 18.01
N ARG A 177 -12.09 19.91 19.19
CA ARG A 177 -13.48 19.93 19.69
C ARG A 177 -13.47 20.32 21.16
N ILE A 178 -14.57 20.89 21.62
CA ILE A 178 -14.77 21.15 23.06
C ILE A 178 -14.91 19.80 23.77
N LYS A 179 -14.25 19.64 24.92
CA LYS A 179 -14.25 18.40 25.72
C LYS A 179 -15.65 18.04 26.20
N ASP A 180 -16.31 19.00 26.82
CA ASP A 180 -17.68 18.91 27.31
C ASP A 180 -18.54 19.92 26.52
N PRO A 181 -19.07 19.55 25.35
CA PRO A 181 -19.97 20.43 24.62
C PRO A 181 -21.23 20.70 25.47
N PRO A 182 -21.83 21.91 25.38
CA PRO A 182 -23.11 22.18 26.01
C PRO A 182 -24.14 21.14 25.54
N ASP A 183 -25.07 20.81 26.45
CA ASP A 183 -25.96 19.65 26.39
C ASP A 183 -26.36 19.25 24.96
N PRO A 184 -26.11 18.00 24.55
CA PRO A 184 -26.44 17.56 23.21
C PRO A 184 -27.96 17.65 22.98
N TRP A 185 -28.39 18.04 21.78
CA TRP A 185 -29.79 18.31 21.41
C TRP A 185 -30.83 17.25 21.86
N PHE A 186 -30.41 16.01 22.15
CA PHE A 186 -31.26 14.94 22.67
C PHE A 186 -31.56 15.03 24.18
N THR A 187 -30.92 15.92 24.94
CA THR A 187 -31.28 16.19 26.34
C THR A 187 -32.69 16.79 26.44
N ALA A 188 -33.11 17.54 25.41
CA ALA A 188 -34.48 18.02 25.22
C ALA A 188 -35.46 16.91 24.73
N ALA A 189 -34.97 15.72 24.38
CA ALA A 189 -35.81 14.60 23.94
C ALA A 189 -36.40 13.82 25.14
N TRP A 190 -37.57 13.21 24.91
CA TRP A 190 -38.33 12.48 25.93
C TRP A 190 -37.45 11.42 26.65
N PRO A 191 -37.48 11.33 28.00
CA PRO A 191 -36.69 10.42 28.83
C PRO A 191 -36.42 8.96 28.37
N PRO A 192 -37.35 8.18 27.78
CA PRO A 192 -37.07 6.83 27.31
C PRO A 192 -36.19 6.82 26.05
N LEU A 193 -36.26 7.85 25.19
CA LEU A 193 -35.33 7.99 24.05
C LEU A 193 -33.91 8.33 24.51
N ARG A 194 -33.75 9.02 25.66
CA ARG A 194 -32.44 9.36 26.26
C ARG A 194 -31.64 8.13 26.70
N ARG A 195 -32.33 7.03 27.05
CA ARG A 195 -31.73 5.79 27.59
C ARG A 195 -31.34 4.77 26.51
N SER A 196 -31.70 5.02 25.25
CA SER A 196 -31.37 4.13 24.12
C SER A 196 -29.97 4.40 23.55
N ASP A 197 -29.05 3.44 23.70
CA ASP A 197 -27.71 3.49 23.09
C ASP A 197 -27.74 3.57 21.56
N ASN A 198 -28.85 3.16 20.94
CA ASN A 198 -29.03 3.19 19.49
C ASN A 198 -29.21 4.62 18.95
N ILE A 199 -29.81 5.52 19.72
CA ILE A 199 -30.06 6.92 19.30
C ILE A 199 -28.80 7.77 19.46
N LYS A 200 -28.00 7.53 20.52
CA LYS A 200 -26.68 8.15 20.67
C LYS A 200 -25.77 7.83 19.48
N ARG A 201 -25.79 6.57 18.99
CA ARG A 201 -25.08 6.15 17.77
C ARG A 201 -25.65 6.71 16.48
N PHE A 202 -26.92 7.10 16.45
CA PHE A 202 -27.59 7.67 15.28
C PHE A 202 -27.34 9.18 15.15
N GLY A 203 -27.27 9.89 16.28
CA GLY A 203 -26.89 11.31 16.34
C GLY A 203 -25.45 11.57 15.91
N ASP A 204 -24.57 10.58 16.06
CA ASP A 204 -23.23 10.55 15.46
C ASP A 204 -23.29 10.22 13.95
N ALA A 205 -24.08 10.96 13.18
CA ALA A 205 -24.19 10.82 11.72
C ALA A 205 -22.87 11.08 10.97
N ASN A 206 -21.82 11.55 11.67
CA ASN A 206 -20.44 11.63 11.17
C ASN A 206 -19.68 10.30 11.19
N THR A 207 -20.27 9.23 11.72
CA THR A 207 -19.68 7.89 11.64
C THR A 207 -20.02 7.33 10.26
N GLY A 208 -19.02 7.18 9.38
CA GLY A 208 -19.19 6.82 7.96
C GLY A 208 -20.12 5.63 7.63
N SER A 209 -20.52 4.82 8.61
CA SER A 209 -21.59 3.83 8.47
C SER A 209 -22.98 4.40 8.14
N GLY A 210 -23.31 5.64 8.56
CA GLY A 210 -24.62 6.26 8.29
C GLY A 210 -24.76 6.73 6.85
N VAL A 211 -23.73 7.39 6.32
CA VAL A 211 -23.66 7.87 4.93
C VAL A 211 -23.63 6.70 3.94
N ILE A 212 -22.91 5.62 4.27
CA ILE A 212 -22.91 4.40 3.45
C ILE A 212 -24.33 3.81 3.36
N ARG A 213 -25.13 3.82 4.44
CA ARG A 213 -26.52 3.31 4.41
C ARG A 213 -27.43 4.13 3.50
N LEU A 214 -27.25 5.46 3.49
CA LEU A 214 -28.04 6.35 2.63
C LEU A 214 -27.65 6.20 1.15
N LEU A 215 -26.35 6.09 0.86
CA LEU A 215 -25.85 5.88 -0.50
C LEU A 215 -26.21 4.49 -1.04
N THR A 216 -26.15 3.43 -0.22
CA THR A 216 -26.59 2.09 -0.63
C THR A 216 -28.08 2.05 -0.89
N ALA A 217 -28.90 2.69 -0.04
CA ALA A 217 -30.36 2.70 -0.21
C ALA A 217 -30.82 3.53 -1.43
N TRP A 218 -30.09 4.59 -1.77
CA TRP A 218 -30.33 5.36 -3.01
C TRP A 218 -29.91 4.58 -4.26
N CYS A 219 -28.81 3.83 -4.20
CA CYS A 219 -28.30 3.04 -5.32
C CYS A 219 -29.08 1.72 -5.54
N GLU A 220 -29.71 1.19 -4.49
CA GLU A 220 -30.55 -0.03 -4.53
C GLU A 220 -31.74 0.06 -5.50
N LYS A 221 -32.22 1.27 -5.82
CA LYS A 221 -33.36 1.45 -6.73
C LYS A 221 -33.02 1.47 -8.22
N LEU A 222 -31.75 1.57 -8.62
CA LEU A 222 -31.38 1.79 -10.02
C LEU A 222 -30.89 0.53 -10.77
N LEU A 223 -30.43 -0.51 -10.06
CA LEU A 223 -29.85 -1.72 -10.67
C LEU A 223 -30.17 -2.96 -9.82
N CYS A 224 -30.97 -3.91 -10.31
CA CYS A 224 -31.27 -5.17 -9.60
C CYS A 224 -30.00 -5.94 -9.19
N PHE A 225 -28.92 -5.86 -9.97
CA PHE A 225 -27.61 -6.46 -9.64
C PHE A 225 -26.98 -5.84 -8.39
N VAL A 226 -27.16 -4.52 -8.17
CA VAL A 226 -26.68 -3.82 -6.98
C VAL A 226 -27.49 -4.23 -5.74
N GLY A 227 -28.79 -4.53 -5.91
CA GLY A 227 -29.64 -5.07 -4.84
C GLY A 227 -29.17 -6.44 -4.32
N TYR A 228 -28.82 -7.37 -5.21
CA TYR A 228 -28.27 -8.67 -4.78
C TYR A 228 -26.93 -8.54 -4.07
N ILE A 229 -26.05 -7.67 -4.58
CA ILE A 229 -24.75 -7.37 -3.95
C ILE A 229 -24.96 -6.67 -2.60
N SER A 230 -25.93 -5.76 -2.47
CA SER A 230 -26.18 -5.05 -1.21
C SER A 230 -26.73 -5.99 -0.14
N VAL A 231 -27.58 -6.96 -0.50
CA VAL A 231 -28.03 -8.05 0.39
C VAL A 231 -26.85 -8.92 0.83
N PHE A 232 -25.92 -9.24 -0.07
CA PHE A 232 -24.70 -9.97 0.29
C PHE A 232 -23.79 -9.15 1.23
N ILE A 233 -23.62 -7.85 0.97
CA ILE A 233 -22.88 -6.93 1.86
C ILE A 233 -23.58 -6.79 3.22
N LEU A 234 -24.90 -6.88 3.25
CA LEU A 234 -25.69 -6.89 4.49
C LEU A 234 -25.41 -8.14 5.31
N LEU A 235 -25.34 -9.32 4.67
CA LEU A 235 -24.95 -10.58 5.30
C LEU A 235 -23.54 -10.51 5.90
N LEU A 236 -22.58 -9.84 5.24
CA LEU A 236 -21.24 -9.61 5.80
C LEU A 236 -21.25 -8.83 7.13
N ARG A 237 -22.33 -8.12 7.48
CA ARG A 237 -22.45 -7.46 8.79
C ARG A 237 -22.57 -8.47 9.93
N LEU A 238 -23.03 -9.70 9.69
CA LEU A 238 -23.07 -10.77 10.69
C LEU A 238 -21.66 -11.05 11.26
N PHE A 239 -20.62 -10.94 10.43
CA PHE A 239 -19.23 -11.10 10.87
C PHE A 239 -18.78 -10.05 11.90
N LYS A 240 -19.50 -8.93 12.06
CA LYS A 240 -19.22 -7.93 13.10
C LYS A 240 -19.60 -8.39 14.52
N LEU A 241 -20.42 -9.45 14.64
CA LEU A 241 -20.86 -10.01 15.93
C LEU A 241 -19.66 -10.61 16.70
N LYS A 242 -18.79 -11.38 16.03
CA LYS A 242 -17.61 -11.99 16.67
C LYS A 242 -16.42 -11.04 16.67
N LYS A 243 -15.82 -10.82 17.85
CA LYS A 243 -14.64 -9.93 18.03
C LYS A 243 -13.50 -10.26 17.06
N ARG A 244 -13.18 -11.56 16.90
CA ARG A 244 -12.11 -12.04 15.99
C ARG A 244 -12.33 -11.60 14.54
N TYR A 245 -13.53 -11.79 13.99
CA TYR A 245 -13.82 -11.42 12.59
C TYR A 245 -13.88 -9.91 12.39
N ARG A 246 -14.48 -9.16 13.33
CA ARG A 246 -14.48 -7.69 13.28
C ARG A 246 -13.06 -7.13 13.21
N ASP A 247 -12.13 -7.75 13.94
CA ASP A 247 -10.74 -7.35 13.95
C ASP A 247 -10.07 -7.64 12.60
N ILE A 248 -10.30 -8.79 11.98
CA ILE A 248 -9.78 -9.14 10.64
C ILE A 248 -10.40 -8.26 9.55
N PHE A 249 -11.72 -8.12 9.45
CA PHE A 249 -12.32 -7.26 8.43
C PHE A 249 -11.92 -5.80 8.60
N GLY A 250 -11.73 -5.35 9.83
CA GLY A 250 -11.15 -4.04 10.10
C GLY A 250 -9.69 -3.90 9.67
N THR A 251 -8.88 -4.99 9.57
CA THR A 251 -7.53 -4.89 8.94
C THR A 251 -7.77 -4.59 7.48
N LEU A 252 -8.57 -5.43 6.84
CA LEU A 252 -8.72 -5.47 5.40
C LEU A 252 -9.26 -4.15 4.84
N VAL A 253 -10.26 -3.55 5.50
CA VAL A 253 -10.79 -2.24 5.09
C VAL A 253 -9.75 -1.12 5.28
N LEU A 254 -8.93 -1.19 6.33
CA LEU A 254 -7.87 -0.20 6.56
C LEU A 254 -6.70 -0.37 5.59
N LEU A 255 -6.44 -1.61 5.14
CA LEU A 255 -5.41 -1.96 4.16
C LEU A 255 -5.89 -1.77 2.71
N SER A 256 -7.20 -1.66 2.48
CA SER A 256 -7.79 -1.48 1.15
C SER A 256 -7.21 -0.31 0.34
N PRO A 257 -6.93 0.89 0.92
CA PRO A 257 -6.25 1.96 0.19
C PRO A 257 -4.83 1.59 -0.29
N LEU A 258 -4.12 0.74 0.46
CA LEU A 258 -2.81 0.24 0.07
C LEU A 258 -2.94 -0.77 -1.08
N MET A 259 -3.90 -1.70 -0.97
CA MET A 259 -4.23 -2.64 -2.05
C MET A 259 -4.60 -1.92 -3.35
N TRP A 260 -5.27 -0.77 -3.23
CA TRP A 260 -5.61 0.04 -4.40
C TRP A 260 -4.35 0.57 -5.09
N SER A 261 -3.38 1.09 -4.33
CA SER A 261 -2.13 1.60 -4.90
C SER A 261 -1.33 0.51 -5.62
N THR A 262 -1.29 -0.71 -5.09
CA THR A 262 -0.59 -1.84 -5.73
C THR A 262 -1.36 -2.38 -6.93
N ALA A 263 -2.69 -2.38 -6.88
CA ALA A 263 -3.53 -2.70 -8.05
C ALA A 263 -3.32 -1.71 -9.20
N VAL A 264 -3.10 -0.42 -8.91
CA VAL A 264 -2.76 0.57 -9.94
C VAL A 264 -1.43 0.22 -10.62
N VAL A 265 -0.41 -0.22 -9.86
CA VAL A 265 0.86 -0.67 -10.45
C VAL A 265 0.66 -1.87 -11.38
N MET A 266 -0.16 -2.85 -10.97
CA MET A 266 -0.52 -3.98 -11.83
C MET A 266 -1.25 -3.54 -13.11
N MET A 267 -2.18 -2.59 -12.98
CA MET A 267 -2.93 -2.07 -14.13
C MET A 267 -2.03 -1.34 -15.13
N VAL A 268 -1.05 -0.55 -14.65
CA VAL A 268 -0.06 0.11 -15.50
C VAL A 268 0.78 -0.92 -16.26
N MET A 269 1.20 -1.99 -15.59
CA MET A 269 1.93 -3.08 -16.24
C MET A 269 1.06 -3.75 -17.33
N TYR A 270 -0.21 -4.07 -17.03
CA TYR A 270 -1.12 -4.65 -18.02
C TYR A 270 -1.32 -3.73 -19.21
N TYR A 271 -1.39 -2.41 -19.00
CA TYR A 271 -1.51 -1.46 -20.09
C TYR A 271 -0.34 -1.54 -21.07
N PHE A 272 0.91 -1.53 -20.58
CA PHE A 272 2.08 -1.64 -21.45
C PHE A 272 2.12 -2.96 -22.23
N PHE A 273 1.89 -4.09 -21.54
CA PHE A 273 1.87 -5.39 -22.20
C PHE A 273 0.68 -5.54 -23.16
N ALA A 274 -0.49 -4.98 -22.84
CA ALA A 274 -1.65 -5.04 -23.72
C ALA A 274 -1.41 -4.25 -25.02
N VAL A 275 -0.79 -3.07 -24.94
CA VAL A 275 -0.42 -2.29 -26.14
C VAL A 275 0.57 -3.08 -27.01
N ILE A 276 1.63 -3.64 -26.41
CA ILE A 276 2.60 -4.48 -27.14
C ILE A 276 1.90 -5.71 -27.74
N GLY A 277 1.02 -6.36 -26.98
CA GLY A 277 0.28 -7.54 -27.43
C GLY A 277 -0.67 -7.25 -28.58
N MET A 278 -1.36 -6.09 -28.57
CA MET A 278 -2.22 -5.68 -29.69
C MET A 278 -1.41 -5.46 -30.96
N GLU A 279 -0.26 -4.79 -30.89
CA GLU A 279 0.59 -4.57 -32.06
C GLU A 279 1.20 -5.87 -32.60
N LEU A 280 1.57 -6.81 -31.72
CA LEU A 280 2.16 -8.08 -32.14
C LEU A 280 1.13 -9.11 -32.64
N PHE A 281 -0.06 -9.14 -32.05
CA PHE A 281 -0.96 -10.29 -32.17
C PHE A 281 -2.37 -9.99 -32.71
N SER A 282 -2.76 -8.73 -32.89
CA SER A 282 -4.13 -8.36 -33.32
C SER A 282 -4.56 -8.95 -34.67
N MET A 283 -3.61 -9.20 -35.56
CA MET A 283 -3.86 -9.69 -36.92
C MET A 283 -4.20 -11.18 -37.00
N TYR A 284 -3.93 -11.95 -35.95
CA TYR A 284 -4.08 -13.42 -35.97
C TYR A 284 -5.44 -13.86 -35.42
N ASN A 285 -6.15 -14.68 -36.19
CA ASN A 285 -7.38 -15.33 -35.74
C ASN A 285 -7.09 -16.70 -35.15
N LEU A 286 -7.53 -16.92 -33.91
CA LEU A 286 -7.31 -18.17 -33.17
C LEU A 286 -8.42 -19.22 -33.36
N LYS A 287 -9.44 -18.97 -34.17
CA LYS A 287 -10.52 -19.94 -34.43
C LYS A 287 -10.03 -21.04 -35.36
N ASP A 288 -10.24 -22.31 -34.99
CA ASP A 288 -9.81 -23.50 -35.76
C ASP A 288 -8.33 -23.46 -36.17
N CYS A 289 -7.50 -22.84 -35.33
CA CYS A 289 -6.07 -22.73 -35.57
C CYS A 289 -5.30 -23.95 -35.00
N CYS A 290 -3.98 -23.96 -35.18
CA CYS A 290 -3.07 -24.91 -34.53
C CYS A 290 -3.28 -26.39 -34.90
N VAL A 291 -3.59 -26.67 -36.17
CA VAL A 291 -3.73 -28.04 -36.70
C VAL A 291 -2.44 -28.85 -36.53
N ASN A 292 -2.55 -30.10 -36.09
CA ASN A 292 -1.45 -31.04 -35.80
C ASN A 292 -0.55 -30.64 -34.62
N THR A 293 -1.06 -29.83 -33.69
CA THR A 293 -0.32 -29.47 -32.47
C THR A 293 -1.01 -30.02 -31.22
N THR A 294 -0.30 -30.00 -30.10
CA THR A 294 -0.84 -30.43 -28.79
C THR A 294 -1.99 -29.58 -28.28
N VAL A 295 -2.19 -28.38 -28.84
CA VAL A 295 -3.21 -27.43 -28.40
C VAL A 295 -4.44 -27.35 -29.31
N GLU A 296 -4.49 -28.16 -30.38
CA GLU A 296 -5.58 -28.14 -31.38
C GLU A 296 -6.97 -28.28 -30.74
N ASP A 297 -7.12 -29.20 -29.79
CA ASP A 297 -8.39 -29.49 -29.12
C ASP A 297 -8.96 -28.28 -28.34
N PHE A 298 -8.12 -27.32 -27.94
CA PHE A 298 -8.53 -26.11 -27.21
C PHE A 298 -9.03 -24.97 -28.12
N TYR A 299 -8.76 -25.03 -29.42
CA TYR A 299 -9.09 -23.97 -30.39
C TYR A 299 -10.10 -24.40 -31.45
N LYS A 300 -10.51 -25.68 -31.44
CA LYS A 300 -11.53 -26.23 -32.34
C LYS A 300 -12.89 -25.57 -32.11
N TYR A 301 -13.49 -25.05 -33.18
CA TYR A 301 -14.79 -24.43 -33.22
C TYR A 301 -15.79 -25.35 -33.94
N SER A 302 -16.78 -25.86 -33.20
CA SER A 302 -17.91 -26.59 -33.79
C SER A 302 -19.15 -25.70 -33.75
N SER A 303 -19.77 -25.48 -34.91
CA SER A 303 -21.08 -24.80 -34.99
C SER A 303 -22.22 -25.67 -34.44
N ASN A 304 -22.02 -26.99 -34.37
CA ASN A 304 -22.99 -27.94 -33.83
C ASN A 304 -22.68 -28.21 -32.36
N SER A 305 -23.64 -27.93 -31.49
CA SER A 305 -23.56 -27.85 -30.02
C SER A 305 -23.21 -29.15 -29.27
N SER A 306 -22.87 -30.22 -29.97
CA SER A 306 -22.70 -31.57 -29.41
C SER A 306 -21.25 -32.04 -29.27
N THR A 307 -20.26 -31.26 -29.72
CA THR A 307 -18.84 -31.65 -29.59
C THR A 307 -17.97 -30.48 -29.16
N SER A 308 -17.31 -30.68 -28.01
CA SER A 308 -16.17 -29.93 -27.45
C SER A 308 -16.49 -28.75 -26.52
N GLY A 309 -16.78 -29.06 -25.25
CA GLY A 309 -16.82 -28.07 -24.15
C GLY A 309 -15.46 -27.48 -23.73
N ILE A 310 -14.37 -27.85 -24.41
CA ILE A 310 -12.99 -27.43 -24.10
C ILE A 310 -12.56 -26.20 -24.94
N GLY A 311 -13.22 -25.95 -26.07
CA GLY A 311 -12.74 -25.11 -27.16
C GLY A 311 -13.09 -23.61 -27.11
N TYR A 312 -12.91 -22.91 -25.98
CA TYR A 312 -13.23 -21.46 -25.91
C TYR A 312 -12.00 -20.53 -25.89
N TYR A 313 -10.79 -21.07 -25.98
CA TYR A 313 -9.55 -20.28 -25.88
C TYR A 313 -9.37 -19.28 -27.03
N TYR A 314 -10.07 -19.44 -28.16
CA TYR A 314 -10.06 -18.46 -29.24
C TYR A 314 -10.65 -17.08 -28.85
N LEU A 315 -11.40 -17.00 -27.75
CA LEU A 315 -11.90 -15.73 -27.21
C LEU A 315 -10.78 -14.92 -26.55
N ASN A 316 -9.71 -15.59 -26.11
CA ASN A 316 -8.56 -14.98 -25.48
C ASN A 316 -7.61 -14.40 -26.52
N ASN A 317 -7.99 -13.27 -27.10
CA ASN A 317 -7.23 -12.59 -28.14
C ASN A 317 -6.72 -11.19 -27.74
N PHE A 318 -5.88 -10.61 -28.58
CA PHE A 318 -5.34 -9.25 -28.43
C PHE A 318 -5.99 -8.27 -29.43
N SER A 319 -7.31 -8.38 -29.65
CA SER A 319 -8.03 -7.53 -30.62
C SER A 319 -8.27 -6.11 -30.11
N ASN A 320 -8.54 -5.95 -28.82
CA ASN A 320 -8.90 -4.70 -28.18
C ASN A 320 -8.21 -4.58 -26.83
N LEU A 321 -8.03 -3.36 -26.33
CA LEU A 321 -7.35 -3.11 -25.05
C LEU A 321 -8.04 -3.82 -23.88
N PHE A 322 -9.38 -3.85 -23.86
CA PHE A 322 -10.14 -4.52 -22.80
C PHE A 322 -10.02 -6.04 -22.86
N VAL A 323 -10.14 -6.64 -24.05
CA VAL A 323 -9.99 -8.09 -24.22
C VAL A 323 -8.56 -8.50 -23.89
N SER A 324 -7.57 -7.75 -24.37
CA SER A 324 -6.15 -7.90 -24.03
C SER A 324 -5.91 -7.79 -22.51
N GLY A 325 -6.62 -6.88 -21.82
CA GLY A 325 -6.54 -6.77 -20.37
C GLY A 325 -7.08 -8.01 -19.65
N VAL A 326 -8.17 -8.60 -20.14
CA VAL A 326 -8.74 -9.85 -19.59
C VAL A 326 -7.80 -11.03 -19.86
N THR A 327 -7.24 -11.15 -21.06
CA THR A 327 -6.29 -12.23 -21.37
C THR A 327 -5.02 -12.13 -20.52
N LEU A 328 -4.47 -10.93 -20.33
CA LEU A 328 -3.34 -10.72 -19.43
C LEU A 328 -3.70 -11.04 -17.97
N PHE A 329 -4.92 -10.70 -17.53
CA PHE A 329 -5.40 -11.10 -16.20
C PHE A 329 -5.45 -12.62 -16.05
N GLU A 330 -5.99 -13.35 -17.02
CA GLU A 330 -6.00 -14.82 -17.00
C GLU A 330 -4.58 -15.40 -16.98
N LEU A 331 -3.66 -14.81 -17.75
CA LEU A 331 -2.24 -15.19 -17.72
C LEU A 331 -1.58 -14.94 -16.35
N THR A 332 -2.01 -13.91 -15.60
CA THR A 332 -1.48 -13.66 -14.23
C THR A 332 -1.95 -14.64 -13.18
N VAL A 333 -3.05 -15.36 -13.42
CA VAL A 333 -3.48 -16.47 -12.56
C VAL A 333 -2.58 -17.69 -12.76
N VAL A 334 -1.76 -17.71 -13.82
CA VAL A 334 -0.71 -18.72 -14.09
C VAL A 334 -1.28 -20.10 -14.46
N ASN A 335 -2.60 -20.30 -14.43
CA ASN A 335 -3.21 -21.55 -14.84
C ASN A 335 -3.36 -21.61 -16.37
N ASN A 336 -3.03 -22.75 -16.99
CA ASN A 336 -3.18 -23.02 -18.43
C ASN A 336 -2.57 -21.98 -19.39
N TRP A 337 -1.67 -21.12 -18.91
CA TRP A 337 -1.12 -20.02 -19.68
C TRP A 337 -0.32 -20.47 -20.91
N PHE A 338 0.30 -21.65 -20.85
CA PHE A 338 1.07 -22.22 -21.94
C PHE A 338 0.20 -22.55 -23.17
N ILE A 339 -1.10 -22.81 -23.00
CA ILE A 339 -2.04 -23.08 -24.10
C ILE A 339 -2.19 -21.84 -24.99
N ILE A 340 -2.24 -20.65 -24.39
CA ILE A 340 -2.30 -19.37 -25.11
C ILE A 340 -0.94 -19.11 -25.78
N MET A 341 0.15 -19.32 -25.05
CA MET A 341 1.50 -19.13 -25.57
C MET A 341 1.78 -20.02 -26.80
N ASP A 342 1.52 -21.32 -26.72
CA ASP A 342 1.81 -22.26 -27.81
C ASP A 342 0.90 -22.02 -29.03
N ALA A 343 -0.32 -21.53 -28.83
CA ALA A 343 -1.18 -21.15 -29.94
C ALA A 343 -0.61 -19.98 -30.74
N TYR A 344 -0.17 -18.92 -30.06
CA TYR A 344 0.50 -17.81 -30.74
C TYR A 344 1.88 -18.19 -31.30
N ALA A 345 2.56 -19.17 -30.71
CA ALA A 345 3.82 -19.69 -31.25
C ALA A 345 3.62 -20.48 -32.54
N SER A 346 2.48 -21.17 -32.66
CA SER A 346 2.09 -21.94 -33.84
C SER A 346 1.59 -21.05 -34.97
N VAL A 347 0.77 -20.04 -34.67
CA VAL A 347 0.13 -19.18 -35.70
C VAL A 347 1.03 -18.04 -36.16
N SER A 348 1.83 -17.45 -35.27
CA SER A 348 2.67 -16.30 -35.60
C SER A 348 4.11 -16.72 -35.90
N ASN A 349 4.90 -16.97 -34.86
CA ASN A 349 6.30 -17.35 -34.94
C ASN A 349 6.69 -18.03 -33.61
N PRO A 350 7.60 -19.02 -33.62
CA PRO A 350 8.08 -19.66 -32.39
C PRO A 350 8.69 -18.69 -31.35
N TYR A 351 9.20 -17.54 -31.80
CA TYR A 351 9.75 -16.48 -30.95
C TYR A 351 8.69 -15.73 -30.12
N SER A 352 7.40 -15.84 -30.45
CA SER A 352 6.32 -15.22 -29.67
C SER A 352 6.27 -15.74 -28.23
N ARG A 353 6.81 -16.93 -27.96
CA ARG A 353 6.98 -17.48 -26.60
C ARG A 353 7.73 -16.53 -25.67
N ILE A 354 8.69 -15.76 -26.19
CA ILE A 354 9.49 -14.80 -25.40
C ILE A 354 8.57 -13.75 -24.78
N TYR A 355 7.55 -13.27 -25.48
CA TYR A 355 6.59 -12.30 -24.95
C TYR A 355 5.88 -12.85 -23.70
N PHE A 356 5.34 -14.07 -23.77
CA PHE A 356 4.61 -14.68 -22.65
C PHE A 356 5.54 -15.04 -21.49
N MET A 357 6.74 -15.55 -21.78
CA MET A 357 7.74 -15.83 -20.74
C MET A 357 8.20 -14.55 -20.04
N MET A 358 8.45 -13.47 -20.78
CA MET A 358 8.80 -12.17 -20.20
C MET A 358 7.67 -11.61 -19.36
N PHE A 359 6.42 -11.66 -19.85
CA PHE A 359 5.26 -11.26 -19.07
C PHE A 359 5.18 -12.05 -17.74
N TYR A 360 5.37 -13.37 -17.78
CA TYR A 360 5.42 -14.18 -16.57
C TYR A 360 6.52 -13.73 -15.60
N LEU A 361 7.75 -13.51 -16.07
CA LEU A 361 8.85 -13.06 -15.20
C LEU A 361 8.57 -11.70 -14.55
N PHE A 362 8.03 -10.75 -15.31
CA PHE A 362 7.65 -9.44 -14.78
C PHE A 362 6.50 -9.53 -13.77
N THR A 363 5.41 -10.23 -14.14
CA THR A 363 4.25 -10.41 -13.27
C THR A 363 4.58 -11.18 -12.00
N MET A 364 5.47 -12.16 -12.07
CA MET A 364 5.98 -12.88 -10.90
C MET A 364 6.66 -11.92 -9.92
N VAL A 365 7.56 -11.05 -10.39
CA VAL A 365 8.22 -10.05 -9.53
C VAL A 365 7.19 -9.09 -8.95
N VAL A 366 6.29 -8.53 -9.76
CA VAL A 366 5.29 -7.58 -9.26
C VAL A 366 4.35 -8.25 -8.26
N LEU A 367 3.89 -9.48 -8.52
CA LEU A 367 3.05 -10.23 -7.60
C LEU A 367 3.76 -10.50 -6.27
N THR A 368 5.06 -10.84 -6.28
CA THR A 368 5.83 -10.99 -5.04
C THR A 368 5.95 -9.68 -4.25
N ILE A 369 6.09 -8.54 -4.92
CA ILE A 369 6.06 -7.21 -4.28
C ILE A 369 4.68 -6.92 -3.69
N VAL A 370 3.60 -7.22 -4.43
CA VAL A 370 2.23 -7.08 -3.93
C VAL A 370 2.04 -7.93 -2.67
N VAL A 371 2.40 -9.21 -2.71
CA VAL A 371 2.31 -10.12 -1.56
C VAL A 371 3.14 -9.58 -0.39
N ALA A 372 4.37 -9.12 -0.63
CA ALA A 372 5.22 -8.52 0.41
C ALA A 372 4.57 -7.29 1.07
N SER A 373 4.01 -6.38 0.26
CA SER A 373 3.32 -5.17 0.76
C SER A 373 2.10 -5.51 1.62
N VAL A 374 1.38 -6.56 1.26
CA VAL A 374 0.23 -7.05 2.02
C VAL A 374 0.68 -7.64 3.34
N LEU A 375 1.68 -8.52 3.30
CA LEU A 375 2.22 -9.19 4.49
C LEU A 375 2.77 -8.19 5.50
N GLU A 376 3.54 -7.19 5.06
CA GLU A 376 4.06 -6.15 5.96
C GLU A 376 2.92 -5.35 6.60
N ALA A 377 1.89 -5.00 5.83
CA ALA A 377 0.76 -4.25 6.38
C ALA A 377 -0.11 -5.07 7.35
N PHE A 378 -0.24 -6.38 7.13
CA PHE A 378 -0.85 -7.31 8.08
C PHE A 378 0.01 -7.49 9.33
N ARG A 379 1.31 -7.72 9.18
CA ARG A 379 2.28 -7.83 10.27
C ARG A 379 2.24 -6.57 11.14
N PHE A 380 2.33 -5.40 10.52
CA PHE A 380 2.22 -4.10 11.14
C PHE A 380 0.96 -4.01 12.03
N ARG A 381 -0.20 -4.39 11.50
CA ARG A 381 -1.46 -4.33 12.28
C ARG A 381 -1.53 -5.35 13.39
N ILE A 382 -0.97 -6.55 13.20
CA ILE A 382 -0.90 -7.58 14.24
C ILE A 382 0.02 -7.11 15.38
N GLN A 383 1.20 -6.60 15.05
CA GLN A 383 2.18 -6.12 16.02
C GLN A 383 1.64 -4.92 16.79
N TYR A 384 1.05 -3.95 16.09
CA TYR A 384 0.37 -2.81 16.70
C TYR A 384 -0.69 -3.27 17.72
N LYS A 385 -1.60 -4.18 17.33
CA LYS A 385 -2.62 -4.69 18.25
C LYS A 385 -2.10 -5.49 19.44
N LYS A 386 -0.90 -6.06 19.36
CA LYS A 386 -0.26 -6.73 20.50
C LYS A 386 0.32 -5.73 21.49
N GLN A 387 0.82 -4.59 21.02
CA GLN A 387 1.49 -3.59 21.83
C GLN A 387 0.53 -2.54 22.41
N THR A 388 -0.56 -2.21 21.72
CA THR A 388 -1.48 -1.13 22.14
C THR A 388 -2.83 -1.68 22.61
N SER A 389 -3.24 -1.34 23.83
CA SER A 389 -4.61 -1.51 24.29
C SER A 389 -5.52 -0.44 23.68
N LYS A 390 -6.85 -0.67 23.70
CA LYS A 390 -7.82 0.34 23.21
C LYS A 390 -7.71 1.67 23.95
N ARG A 391 -7.39 1.64 25.25
CA ARG A 391 -7.21 2.85 26.06
C ARG A 391 -5.96 3.62 25.60
N ASP A 392 -4.88 2.89 25.35
CA ASP A 392 -3.63 3.46 24.84
C ASP A 392 -3.84 4.05 23.44
N GLU A 393 -4.62 3.38 22.57
CA GLU A 393 -5.00 3.94 21.26
C GLU A 393 -5.76 5.27 21.40
N GLU A 394 -6.69 5.37 22.36
CA GLU A 394 -7.45 6.60 22.60
C GLU A 394 -6.52 7.71 23.13
N GLN A 395 -5.66 7.41 24.10
CA GLN A 395 -4.69 8.38 24.63
C GLN A 395 -3.70 8.86 23.56
N MET A 396 -3.26 8.01 22.64
CA MET A 396 -2.36 8.40 21.54
C MET A 396 -3.00 9.30 20.48
N LEU A 397 -4.32 9.22 20.33
CA LEU A 397 -5.07 9.95 19.30
C LEU A 397 -5.73 11.23 19.82
N HIS A 398 -5.79 11.41 21.14
CA HIS A 398 -6.45 12.51 21.81
C HIS A 398 -5.46 13.31 22.64
N GLU A 399 -5.34 14.59 22.30
CA GLU A 399 -4.52 15.55 23.05
C GLU A 399 -5.45 16.58 23.70
N GLU A 400 -5.34 16.75 25.01
CA GLU A 400 -6.15 17.71 25.75
C GLU A 400 -5.39 19.01 25.98
N VAL A 401 -6.00 20.14 25.63
CA VAL A 401 -5.47 21.47 25.87
C VAL A 401 -6.46 22.29 26.68
N THR A 402 -5.99 22.80 27.81
CA THR A 402 -6.75 23.73 28.65
C THR A 402 -6.37 25.17 28.33
N VAL A 403 -7.36 26.02 28.10
CA VAL A 403 -7.17 27.43 27.79
C VAL A 403 -7.81 28.28 28.88
N ASP A 404 -6.99 29.11 29.53
CA ASP A 404 -7.45 30.16 30.44
C ASP A 404 -7.52 31.50 29.70
N TRP A 405 -8.68 32.16 29.79
CA TRP A 405 -8.95 33.44 29.12
C TRP A 405 -7.93 34.53 29.47
N ASN A 406 -7.54 34.63 30.75
CA ASN A 406 -6.63 35.68 31.22
C ASN A 406 -5.20 35.47 30.69
N SER A 407 -4.78 34.22 30.52
CA SER A 407 -3.50 33.87 29.88
C SER A 407 -3.52 34.20 28.38
N LEU A 408 -4.62 33.92 27.70
CA LEU A 408 -4.81 34.16 26.27
C LEU A 408 -4.85 35.64 25.93
N GLN A 409 -5.54 36.45 26.73
CA GLN A 409 -5.61 37.90 26.57
C GLN A 409 -4.23 38.56 26.67
N ARG A 410 -3.38 38.10 27.61
CA ARG A 410 -1.99 38.57 27.73
C ARG A 410 -1.15 38.20 26.51
N GLN A 411 -1.36 37.01 25.95
CA GLN A 411 -0.62 36.52 24.80
C GLN A 411 -1.00 37.22 23.49
N VAL A 412 -2.26 37.65 23.36
CA VAL A 412 -2.84 38.26 22.14
C VAL A 412 -3.00 39.79 22.27
N HIS A 413 -2.50 40.41 23.35
CA HIS A 413 -2.73 41.83 23.67
C HIS A 413 -2.44 42.83 22.53
N ASN A 414 -1.54 42.48 21.61
CA ASN A 414 -1.13 43.34 20.50
C ASN A 414 -2.07 43.32 19.27
N ASP A 415 -3.08 42.44 19.21
CA ASP A 415 -3.98 42.29 18.05
C ASP A 415 -5.45 42.32 18.48
N ALA A 416 -6.02 43.54 18.56
CA ALA A 416 -7.38 43.78 19.05
C ALA A 416 -8.45 43.06 18.22
N LYS A 417 -8.26 42.99 16.89
CA LYS A 417 -9.21 42.34 15.97
C LYS A 417 -9.23 40.83 16.15
N LEU A 418 -8.07 40.23 16.44
CA LEU A 418 -7.99 38.80 16.75
C LEU A 418 -8.70 38.50 18.07
N LEU A 419 -8.54 39.38 19.07
CA LEU A 419 -9.16 39.22 20.38
C LEU A 419 -10.70 39.22 20.28
N GLU A 420 -11.30 40.11 19.48
CA GLU A 420 -12.76 40.14 19.25
C GLU A 420 -13.29 38.83 18.67
N VAL A 421 -12.59 38.24 17.69
CA VAL A 421 -12.98 36.96 17.11
C VAL A 421 -12.88 35.83 18.14
N LEU A 422 -11.82 35.84 18.96
CA LEU A 422 -11.62 34.84 20.00
C LEU A 422 -12.63 34.97 21.15
N GLN A 423 -13.17 36.16 21.43
CA GLN A 423 -14.24 36.36 22.43
C GLN A 423 -15.54 35.62 22.07
N MET A 424 -15.83 35.43 20.78
CA MET A 424 -17.00 34.69 20.33
C MET A 424 -16.83 33.16 20.49
N ASP A 425 -15.59 32.68 20.47
CA ASP A 425 -15.24 31.27 20.47
C ASP A 425 -14.88 30.72 21.87
N PHE A 426 -14.39 31.57 22.77
CA PHE A 426 -13.97 31.19 24.13
C PHE A 426 -14.87 31.83 25.20
N VAL A 427 -15.02 31.16 26.35
CA VAL A 427 -15.77 31.69 27.49
C VAL A 427 -14.95 32.79 28.17
N VAL A 428 -15.45 34.02 28.11
CA VAL A 428 -14.80 35.19 28.73
C VAL A 428 -14.70 35.00 30.24
N GLY A 429 -13.48 35.06 30.77
CA GLY A 429 -13.19 34.91 32.21
C GLY A 429 -13.25 33.46 32.73
N GLY A 430 -13.45 32.47 31.85
CA GLY A 430 -13.50 31.06 32.20
C GLY A 430 -12.28 30.25 31.74
N VAL A 431 -12.23 28.99 32.18
CA VAL A 431 -11.29 27.97 31.69
C VAL A 431 -12.07 26.98 30.85
N VAL A 432 -11.60 26.71 29.63
CA VAL A 432 -12.23 25.75 28.72
C VAL A 432 -11.22 24.70 28.27
N SER A 433 -11.61 23.43 28.33
CA SER A 433 -10.82 22.32 27.83
C SER A 433 -11.24 21.91 26.42
N TYR A 434 -10.26 21.76 25.55
CA TYR A 434 -10.42 21.27 24.18
C TYR A 434 -9.70 19.93 24.01
N ILE A 435 -10.28 19.07 23.17
CA ILE A 435 -9.68 17.81 22.74
C ILE A 435 -9.32 17.91 21.25
N GLY A 436 -8.03 17.83 20.97
CA GLY A 436 -7.49 17.62 19.63
C GLY A 436 -7.57 16.13 19.28
N ARG A 437 -8.33 15.79 18.23
CA ARG A 437 -8.40 14.41 17.72
C ARG A 437 -7.54 14.27 16.47
N ARG A 438 -6.57 13.36 16.51
CA ARG A 438 -5.74 12.98 15.37
C ARG A 438 -6.47 11.99 14.46
N ARG A 439 -6.32 12.14 13.14
CA ARG A 439 -6.82 11.14 12.19
C ARG A 439 -5.91 9.92 12.23
N ARG A 440 -6.50 8.72 12.24
CA ARG A 440 -5.75 7.45 12.14
C ARG A 440 -5.17 7.33 10.73
N THR A 441 -3.88 7.64 10.57
CA THR A 441 -3.13 7.48 9.32
C THR A 441 -1.98 6.47 9.52
N ARG A 442 -1.45 5.93 8.41
CA ARG A 442 -0.32 4.99 8.44
C ARG A 442 0.89 5.61 9.15
N ASP A 443 1.22 6.86 8.80
CA ASP A 443 2.36 7.59 9.33
C ASP A 443 2.35 7.70 10.86
N VAL A 444 1.18 8.00 11.46
CA VAL A 444 1.03 8.12 12.92
C VAL A 444 1.31 6.79 13.61
N LEU A 445 0.81 5.70 13.02
CA LEU A 445 1.02 4.36 13.54
C LEU A 445 2.48 3.91 13.34
N GLN A 446 3.09 4.21 12.19
CA GLN A 446 4.48 3.88 11.88
C GLN A 446 5.45 4.59 12.83
N ARG A 447 5.21 5.87 13.13
CA ARG A 447 6.00 6.61 14.13
C ARG A 447 6.00 5.93 15.49
N HIS A 448 4.84 5.44 15.92
CA HIS A 448 4.74 4.76 17.21
C HIS A 448 5.47 3.41 17.20
N MET A 449 5.34 2.64 16.12
CA MET A 449 6.00 1.34 15.99
C MET A 449 7.53 1.45 15.93
N TYR A 450 8.05 2.48 15.25
CA TYR A 450 9.49 2.72 15.11
C TYR A 450 10.05 3.69 16.15
N ILE A 451 9.37 3.95 17.26
CA ILE A 451 9.75 5.02 18.21
C ILE A 451 11.20 4.89 18.73
N THR A 452 11.64 3.66 19.00
CA THR A 452 13.02 3.37 19.45
C THR A 452 14.04 3.59 18.35
N GLU A 453 13.72 3.19 17.13
CA GLU A 453 14.60 3.34 15.97
C GLU A 453 14.67 4.81 15.51
N ILE A 454 13.57 5.55 15.63
CA ILE A 454 13.52 6.99 15.31
C ILE A 454 14.50 7.74 16.20
N ALA A 455 14.55 7.46 17.50
CA ALA A 455 15.50 8.10 18.40
C ALA A 455 16.95 7.88 17.94
N GLN A 456 17.28 6.67 17.49
CA GLN A 456 18.59 6.34 16.92
C GLN A 456 18.84 7.09 15.61
N TRP A 457 17.90 7.11 14.68
CA TRP A 457 18.05 7.84 13.41
C TRP A 457 18.22 9.35 13.61
N LEU A 458 17.58 9.91 14.63
CA LEU A 458 17.74 11.32 14.97
C LEU A 458 19.13 11.60 15.50
N GLN A 459 19.67 10.73 16.37
CA GLN A 459 21.04 10.85 16.87
C GLN A 459 22.07 10.70 15.74
N GLU A 460 21.90 9.71 14.86
CA GLU A 460 22.75 9.52 13.68
C GLU A 460 22.72 10.75 12.77
N ALA A 461 21.53 11.30 12.49
CA ALA A 461 21.40 12.48 11.64
C ALA A 461 22.01 13.74 12.27
N GLU A 462 21.93 13.90 13.59
CA GLU A 462 22.58 15.00 14.30
C GLU A 462 24.11 14.86 14.29
N GLN A 463 24.64 13.64 14.38
CA GLN A 463 26.07 13.37 14.22
C GLN A 463 26.55 13.64 12.79
N GLU A 464 25.79 13.22 11.77
CA GLU A 464 26.07 13.53 10.37
C GLU A 464 26.11 15.04 10.13
N GLU A 465 25.11 15.79 10.62
CA GLU A 465 25.09 17.26 10.53
C GLU A 465 26.32 17.91 11.21
N LEU A 466 26.77 17.41 12.36
CA LEU A 466 27.95 17.92 13.05
C LEU A 466 29.24 17.64 12.27
N ASN A 467 29.36 16.44 11.69
CA ASN A 467 30.50 16.06 10.87
C ASN A 467 30.59 16.92 9.59
N ASP A 468 29.45 17.19 8.95
CA ASP A 468 29.36 18.08 7.79
C ASP A 468 29.75 19.53 8.15
N ILE A 469 29.36 20.02 9.33
CA ILE A 469 29.77 21.36 9.78
C ILE A 469 31.29 21.41 10.04
N ASN A 470 31.84 20.39 10.70
CA ASN A 470 33.28 20.35 10.99
C ASN A 470 34.11 20.29 9.71
N SER A 471 33.69 19.52 8.70
CA SER A 471 34.38 19.47 7.41
C SER A 471 34.37 20.82 6.67
N ILE A 472 33.24 21.53 6.70
CA ILE A 472 33.15 22.90 6.14
C ILE A 472 34.07 23.88 6.89
N ILE A 473 34.15 23.77 8.21
CA ILE A 473 35.04 24.62 9.02
C ILE A 473 36.50 24.33 8.68
N ASP A 474 36.87 23.05 8.57
CA ASP A 474 38.23 22.64 8.20
C ASP A 474 38.60 23.15 6.81
N GLU A 475 37.71 23.03 5.82
CA GLU A 475 37.91 23.61 4.48
C GLU A 475 38.05 25.13 4.52
N ALA A 476 37.21 25.83 5.30
CA ALA A 476 37.29 27.28 5.45
C ALA A 476 38.60 27.72 6.10
N GLN A 477 39.09 26.98 7.10
CA GLN A 477 40.37 27.25 7.75
C GLN A 477 41.56 26.99 6.81
N ILE A 478 41.51 25.93 5.99
CA ILE A 478 42.52 25.65 4.96
C ILE A 478 42.56 26.79 3.93
N ASN A 479 41.39 27.21 3.43
CA ASN A 479 41.29 28.31 2.48
C ASN A 479 41.79 29.65 3.06
N ALA A 480 41.47 29.94 4.32
CA ALA A 480 41.98 31.14 5.00
C ALA A 480 43.51 31.14 5.12
N ARG A 481 44.12 29.98 5.44
CA ARG A 481 45.58 29.83 5.49
C ARG A 481 46.23 30.02 4.11
N LEU A 482 45.61 29.51 3.05
CA LEU A 482 46.10 29.67 1.67
C LEU A 482 46.02 31.11 1.16
N ILE A 483 45.07 31.92 1.63
CA ILE A 483 44.98 33.35 1.28
C ILE A 483 46.00 34.20 2.06
N SER A 484 46.39 33.75 3.26
CA SER A 484 47.36 34.45 4.11
C SER A 484 48.83 34.11 3.82
N ALA A 485 49.09 33.07 3.02
CA ALA A 485 50.41 32.65 2.56
C ALA A 485 50.65 33.14 1.13
#